data_AF-A0A925Q5C9-F1
#
_entry.id   AF-A0A925Q5C9-F1
#
_cell.length_a   1.000
_cell.length_b   1.000
_cell.length_c   1.000
_cell.angle_alpha   90.00
_cell.angle_beta   90.00
_cell.angle_gamma   90.00
#
_symmetry.space_group_name_H-M   'P 1'
#
loop_
_entity.id
_entity.type
_entity.pdbx_description
1 polymer ?
#
loop_
_entity_poly.entity_id
_entity_poly.type
_entity_poly.pdbx_seq_one_letter_code
_entity_poly.pdbx_strand_id
1 'polypeptide(L)'
;MDNLTHSLIGLAASKAGLEKLSPGTTTLCLLAANAPDADIVSLLGGRWTYLHQHRGITHSIAGTLVLALALPLVFYLVDWLLARFRNRPRRIKLRGLLIASVLVSATHPLMDWTNNYGVRFLLPWDSGWSYGDMVFIIDPFLWLALGGSAFLLTARTRLQGAVWLVIAAATSFLVLFGPAVPGGLGNPTPLRIFWTAAVILLVVLFKLDVGKRWGPKIPLAALCAIVIYIGALFGIHAIALRQTELEAASIAKENSEQAIKVAAMPTLANPLQWLSVVETDRATYRFNLKLSGGDRDRANLVRFEKPMGRDAAALANATRDPRSQVFLEFARFPVVNVVGADCITQSLVQLADLRYTEPGRGRGTFSLEVPVECPVQ
;
A
#
# COMPACT_ATOMS: atom_id res chain seq x y z
N MET A 1 1.89 0.93 -1.62
CA MET A 1 1.54 0.18 -2.84
C MET A 1 2.53 -0.96 -2.99
N ASP A 2 2.19 -1.98 -3.75
CA ASP A 2 3.15 -3.05 -4.06
C ASP A 2 4.28 -2.57 -5.00
N ASN A 3 5.47 -3.17 -4.85
CA ASN A 3 6.67 -2.77 -5.59
C ASN A 3 6.56 -3.04 -7.10
N LEU A 4 5.67 -3.95 -7.53
CA LEU A 4 5.39 -4.15 -8.95
C LEU A 4 4.70 -2.91 -9.52
N THR A 5 3.68 -2.38 -8.85
CA THR A 5 3.02 -1.12 -9.23
C THR A 5 4.02 0.04 -9.32
N HIS A 6 4.89 0.22 -8.31
CA HIS A 6 5.92 1.25 -8.32
C HIS A 6 6.89 1.11 -9.50
N SER A 7 7.39 -0.10 -9.73
CA SER A 7 8.25 -0.41 -10.88
C SER A 7 7.57 -0.12 -12.22
N LEU A 8 6.28 -0.45 -12.33
CA LEU A 8 5.47 -0.20 -13.52
C LEU A 8 5.25 1.30 -13.76
N ILE A 9 5.05 2.12 -12.71
CA ILE A 9 4.99 3.59 -12.81
C ILE A 9 6.34 4.13 -13.30
N GLY A 10 7.46 3.69 -12.70
CA GLY A 10 8.80 4.10 -13.11
C GLY A 10 9.10 3.75 -14.58
N LEU A 11 8.71 2.55 -15.02
CA LEU A 11 8.86 2.12 -16.41
C LEU A 11 7.97 2.92 -17.36
N ALA A 12 6.70 3.14 -17.00
CA ALA A 12 5.78 3.95 -17.81
C ALA A 12 6.28 5.40 -17.94
N ALA A 13 6.72 6.03 -16.85
CA ALA A 13 7.29 7.37 -16.87
C ALA A 13 8.55 7.44 -17.75
N SER A 14 9.44 6.44 -17.64
CA SER A 14 10.59 6.31 -18.54
C SER A 14 10.16 6.27 -20.00
N LYS A 15 9.19 5.42 -20.35
CA LYS A 15 8.74 5.19 -21.73
C LYS A 15 7.81 6.27 -22.28
N ALA A 16 7.23 7.10 -21.42
CA ALA A 16 6.48 8.29 -21.81
C ALA A 16 7.40 9.42 -22.32
N GLY A 17 8.71 9.36 -22.04
CA GLY A 17 9.68 10.27 -22.64
C GLY A 17 10.90 10.59 -21.76
N LEU A 18 10.88 10.27 -20.46
CA LEU A 18 12.00 10.57 -19.57
C LEU A 18 13.29 9.86 -20.01
N GLU A 19 13.19 8.71 -20.68
CA GLU A 19 14.36 7.98 -21.19
C GLU A 19 15.23 8.78 -22.17
N LYS A 20 14.67 9.82 -22.79
CA LYS A 20 15.38 10.69 -23.73
C LYS A 20 16.29 11.71 -23.03
N LEU A 21 16.12 11.93 -21.72
CA LEU A 21 16.85 12.95 -20.97
C LEU A 21 18.33 12.60 -20.75
N SER A 22 18.65 11.31 -20.58
CA SER A 22 20.02 10.83 -20.40
C SER A 22 20.09 9.32 -20.68
N PRO A 23 21.24 8.80 -21.16
CA PRO A 23 21.51 7.38 -21.09
C PRO A 23 21.36 6.85 -19.65
N GLY A 24 20.77 5.67 -19.51
CA GLY A 24 20.54 5.03 -18.20
C GLY A 24 19.25 5.43 -17.48
N THR A 25 18.48 6.41 -17.98
CA THR A 25 17.28 6.90 -17.30
C THR A 25 16.22 5.80 -17.06
N THR A 26 16.05 4.82 -17.95
CA THR A 26 15.08 3.73 -17.70
C THR A 26 15.40 2.94 -16.44
N THR A 27 16.66 2.54 -16.27
CA THR A 27 17.12 1.85 -15.05
C THR A 27 17.00 2.75 -13.84
N LEU A 28 17.37 4.04 -13.99
CA LEU A 28 17.20 5.01 -12.91
C LEU A 28 15.74 5.14 -12.48
N CYS A 29 14.78 5.24 -13.40
CA CYS A 29 13.37 5.36 -13.05
C CYS A 29 12.85 4.13 -12.30
N LEU A 30 13.27 2.92 -12.69
CA LEU A 30 12.91 1.69 -11.97
C LEU A 30 13.43 1.71 -10.53
N LEU A 31 14.68 2.12 -10.33
CA LEU A 31 15.30 2.19 -9.01
C LEU A 31 14.74 3.34 -8.18
N ALA A 32 14.57 4.52 -8.77
CA ALA A 32 14.01 5.71 -8.13
C ALA A 32 12.58 5.46 -7.64
N ALA A 33 11.76 4.78 -8.45
CA ALA A 33 10.40 4.43 -8.07
C ALA A 33 10.32 3.47 -6.89
N ASN A 34 11.39 2.75 -6.54
CA ASN A 34 11.43 1.81 -5.41
C ASN A 34 12.41 2.24 -4.31
N ALA A 35 13.08 3.38 -4.46
CA ALA A 35 14.13 3.80 -3.53
C ALA A 35 13.64 4.00 -2.08
N PRO A 36 12.43 4.54 -1.83
CA PRO A 36 11.91 4.66 -0.46
C PRO A 36 11.76 3.32 0.28
N ASP A 37 11.39 2.25 -0.45
CA ASP A 37 11.26 0.88 0.07
C ASP A 37 12.61 0.19 0.33
N ALA A 38 13.74 0.87 0.13
CA ALA A 38 15.03 0.39 0.62
C ALA A 38 15.06 0.31 2.16
N ASP A 39 14.06 0.86 2.86
CA ASP A 39 13.83 0.65 4.29
C ASP A 39 13.61 -0.83 4.68
N ILE A 40 13.37 -1.74 3.72
CA ILE A 40 13.37 -3.19 3.94
C ILE A 40 14.66 -3.72 4.56
N VAL A 41 15.78 -3.01 4.38
CA VAL A 41 17.06 -3.32 5.05
C VAL A 41 16.93 -3.30 6.58
N SER A 42 16.00 -2.50 7.13
CA SER A 42 15.74 -2.46 8.58
C SER A 42 15.15 -3.76 9.14
N LEU A 43 14.68 -4.68 8.26
CA LEU A 43 14.28 -6.03 8.64
C LEU A 43 15.44 -6.85 9.24
N LEU A 44 16.70 -6.49 8.94
CA LEU A 44 17.88 -7.09 9.60
C LEU A 44 17.89 -6.86 11.12
N GLY A 45 17.23 -5.81 11.61
CA GLY A 45 17.01 -5.56 13.04
C GLY A 45 15.81 -6.31 13.63
N GLY A 46 15.09 -7.09 12.80
CA GLY A 46 13.88 -7.80 13.18
C GLY A 46 12.59 -7.06 12.80
N ARG A 47 11.46 -7.76 12.94
CA ARG A 47 10.14 -7.26 12.46
C ARG A 47 9.68 -5.96 13.10
N TRP A 48 10.04 -5.71 14.36
CA TRP A 48 9.63 -4.52 15.09
C TRP A 48 10.44 -3.29 14.68
N THR A 49 11.74 -3.47 14.44
CA THR A 49 12.57 -2.43 13.83
C THR A 49 12.07 -2.08 12.44
N TYR A 50 11.71 -3.09 11.63
CA TYR A 50 11.07 -2.85 10.34
C TYR A 50 9.76 -2.09 10.49
N LEU A 51 8.84 -2.51 11.37
CA LEU A 51 7.57 -1.81 11.55
C LEU A 51 7.74 -0.34 11.98
N HIS A 52 8.72 -0.07 12.82
CA HIS A 52 9.01 1.29 13.28
C HIS A 52 9.59 2.17 12.15
N GLN A 53 10.46 1.60 11.30
CA GLN A 53 11.15 2.33 10.24
C GLN A 53 10.37 2.38 8.91
N HIS A 54 9.53 1.38 8.66
CA HIS A 54 8.84 1.23 7.39
C HIS A 54 7.84 2.38 7.19
N ARG A 55 7.92 3.01 6.02
CA ARG A 55 7.21 4.27 5.72
C ARG A 55 7.51 5.42 6.69
N GLY A 56 8.68 5.35 7.31
CA GLY A 56 9.26 6.40 8.11
C GLY A 56 10.02 7.40 7.24
N ILE A 57 11.27 7.70 7.62
CA ILE A 57 12.02 8.82 7.03
C ILE A 57 12.22 8.68 5.52
N THR A 58 12.42 7.48 4.97
CA THR A 58 12.65 7.24 3.54
C THR A 58 11.46 7.66 2.66
N HIS A 59 10.26 7.67 3.24
CA HIS A 59 9.01 8.05 2.59
C HIS A 59 8.58 9.48 2.90
N SER A 60 9.30 10.19 3.78
CA SER A 60 9.04 11.61 4.05
C SER A 60 9.44 12.46 2.85
N ILE A 61 8.94 13.70 2.78
CA ILE A 61 9.33 14.64 1.72
C ILE A 61 10.84 14.84 1.71
N ALA A 62 11.44 15.00 2.90
CA ALA A 62 12.88 15.18 3.05
C ALA A 62 13.67 13.92 2.64
N GLY A 63 13.30 12.74 3.15
CA GLY A 63 14.03 11.51 2.82
C GLY A 63 13.88 11.11 1.36
N THR A 64 12.68 11.23 0.79
CA THR A 64 12.44 10.99 -0.64
C THR A 64 13.28 11.94 -1.50
N LEU A 65 13.37 13.22 -1.14
CA LEU A 65 14.20 14.19 -1.86
C LEU A 65 15.70 13.83 -1.77
N VAL A 66 16.18 13.42 -0.60
CA VAL A 66 17.58 12.96 -0.44
C VAL A 66 17.86 11.76 -1.33
N LEU A 67 16.99 10.75 -1.35
CA LEU A 67 17.12 9.58 -2.21
C LEU A 67 17.07 9.97 -3.70
N ALA A 68 16.15 10.87 -4.07
CA ALA A 68 15.98 11.35 -5.43
C ALA A 68 17.21 12.08 -5.97
N LEU A 69 17.98 12.76 -5.10
CA LEU A 69 19.23 13.43 -5.45
C LEU A 69 20.43 12.49 -5.41
N ALA A 70 20.50 11.60 -4.42
CA ALA A 70 21.62 10.68 -4.24
C ALA A 70 21.74 9.69 -5.40
N LEU A 71 20.63 9.13 -5.87
CA LEU A 71 20.64 8.06 -6.87
C LEU A 71 21.21 8.51 -8.25
N PRO A 72 20.84 9.67 -8.81
CA PRO A 72 21.50 10.25 -9.99
C PRO A 72 23.00 10.52 -9.80
N LEU A 73 23.41 10.94 -8.60
CA LEU A 73 24.82 11.20 -8.29
C LEU A 73 25.63 9.89 -8.30
N VAL A 74 25.06 8.79 -7.79
CA VAL A 74 25.67 7.45 -7.88
C VAL A 74 25.83 7.03 -9.34
N PHE A 75 24.79 7.19 -10.17
CA PHE A 75 24.87 6.89 -11.61
C PHE A 75 25.98 7.68 -12.30
N TYR A 76 26.04 8.98 -12.01
CA TYR A 76 27.07 9.87 -12.55
C TYR A 76 28.48 9.49 -12.10
N LEU A 77 28.67 9.16 -10.82
CA LEU A 77 29.95 8.72 -10.26
C LEU A 77 30.41 7.42 -10.93
N VAL A 78 29.51 6.44 -11.10
CA VAL A 78 29.81 5.18 -11.77
C VAL A 78 30.20 5.41 -13.23
N ASP A 79 29.47 6.24 -14.00
CA ASP A 79 29.86 6.56 -15.37
C ASP A 79 31.19 7.31 -15.44
N TRP A 80 31.48 8.20 -14.47
CA TRP A 80 32.77 8.88 -14.38
C TRP A 80 33.93 7.92 -14.12
N LEU A 81 33.80 7.02 -13.14
CA LEU A 81 34.81 5.99 -12.85
C LEU A 81 35.04 5.10 -14.08
N LEU A 82 33.97 4.58 -14.69
CA LEU A 82 34.06 3.74 -15.88
C LEU A 82 34.63 4.48 -17.10
N ALA A 83 34.30 5.76 -17.25
CA ALA A 83 34.85 6.61 -18.31
C ALA A 83 36.37 6.76 -18.15
N ARG A 84 36.85 6.98 -16.92
CA ARG A 84 38.28 7.05 -16.59
C ARG A 84 38.99 5.72 -16.84
N PHE A 85 38.45 4.60 -16.33
CA PHE A 85 39.06 3.28 -16.50
C PHE A 85 39.09 2.82 -17.96
N ARG A 86 38.08 3.15 -18.74
CA ARG A 86 37.95 2.71 -20.16
C ARG A 86 38.41 3.77 -21.15
N ASN A 87 39.06 4.84 -20.68
CA ASN A 87 39.54 5.98 -21.46
C ASN A 87 38.53 6.48 -22.51
N ARG A 88 37.28 6.68 -22.09
CA ARG A 88 36.16 7.14 -22.96
C ARG A 88 35.50 8.39 -22.40
N PRO A 89 34.78 9.19 -23.21
CA PRO A 89 33.96 10.26 -22.68
C PRO A 89 32.79 9.74 -21.81
N ARG A 90 32.37 10.58 -20.87
CA ARG A 90 31.15 10.39 -20.08
C ARG A 90 29.93 10.41 -21.00
N ARG A 91 28.95 9.56 -20.69
CA ARG A 91 27.69 9.43 -21.45
C ARG A 91 26.51 10.04 -20.69
N ILE A 92 26.55 9.99 -19.35
CA ILE A 92 25.43 10.40 -18.52
C ILE A 92 25.30 11.93 -18.47
N LYS A 93 24.07 12.41 -18.66
CA LYS A 93 23.68 13.81 -18.48
C LYS A 93 23.02 13.98 -17.11
N LEU A 94 23.79 14.41 -16.11
CA LEU A 94 23.33 14.50 -14.72
C LEU A 94 22.03 15.30 -14.56
N ARG A 95 21.89 16.45 -15.25
CA ARG A 95 20.65 17.26 -15.21
C ARG A 95 19.42 16.44 -15.64
N GLY A 96 19.55 15.63 -16.67
CA GLY A 96 18.46 14.77 -17.16
C GLY A 96 18.09 13.67 -16.16
N LEU A 97 19.09 13.06 -15.53
CA LEU A 97 18.85 12.07 -14.46
C LEU A 97 18.21 12.69 -13.21
N LEU A 98 18.65 13.87 -12.80
CA LEU A 98 18.07 14.59 -11.65
C LEU A 98 16.59 14.89 -11.90
N ILE A 99 16.23 15.42 -13.06
CA ILE A 99 14.83 15.68 -13.42
C ILE A 99 14.01 14.38 -13.38
N ALA A 100 14.49 13.32 -14.04
CA ALA A 100 13.77 12.04 -14.06
C ALA A 100 13.60 11.43 -12.66
N SER A 101 14.66 11.47 -11.85
CA SER A 101 14.67 10.91 -10.50
C SER A 101 13.75 11.65 -9.55
N VAL A 102 13.75 12.99 -9.56
CA VAL A 102 12.86 13.79 -8.71
C VAL A 102 11.40 13.52 -9.07
N LEU A 103 11.06 13.52 -10.35
CA LEU A 103 9.69 13.26 -10.81
C LEU A 103 9.22 11.86 -10.42
N VAL A 104 10.04 10.83 -10.63
CA VAL A 104 9.66 9.43 -10.37
C VAL A 104 9.74 9.08 -8.89
N SER A 105 10.72 9.57 -8.14
CA SER A 105 10.79 9.30 -6.69
C SER A 105 9.60 9.89 -5.95
N ALA A 106 9.11 11.07 -6.39
CA ALA A 106 7.93 11.70 -5.82
C ALA A 106 6.65 10.85 -5.98
N THR A 107 6.55 10.01 -7.02
CA THR A 107 5.35 9.17 -7.20
C THR A 107 5.21 8.13 -6.11
N HIS A 108 6.30 7.70 -5.48
CA HIS A 108 6.28 6.62 -4.50
C HIS A 108 5.50 6.98 -3.23
N PRO A 109 5.89 7.99 -2.42
CA PRO A 109 5.14 8.36 -1.23
C PRO A 109 3.74 8.90 -1.56
N LEU A 110 3.53 9.47 -2.75
CA LEU A 110 2.20 9.91 -3.20
C LEU A 110 1.25 8.72 -3.42
N MET A 111 1.71 7.67 -4.12
CA MET A 111 0.93 6.45 -4.31
C MET A 111 0.75 5.71 -2.99
N ASP A 112 1.76 5.72 -2.12
CA ASP A 112 1.68 5.11 -0.80
C ASP A 112 0.77 5.86 0.17
N TRP A 113 0.62 7.17 0.00
CA TRP A 113 -0.39 7.93 0.72
C TRP A 113 -1.81 7.52 0.33
N THR A 114 -2.08 7.14 -0.92
CA THR A 114 -3.45 6.80 -1.35
C THR A 114 -4.06 5.57 -0.67
N ASN A 115 -3.30 4.79 0.09
CA ASN A 115 -3.79 3.60 0.78
C ASN A 115 -4.11 3.84 2.26
N ASN A 116 -4.59 2.78 2.94
CA ASN A 116 -4.95 2.78 4.35
C ASN A 116 -3.79 2.43 5.31
N TYR A 117 -2.60 2.14 4.79
CA TYR A 117 -1.39 1.97 5.58
C TYR A 117 -0.78 3.32 5.96
N GLY A 118 -0.88 4.31 5.07
CA GLY A 118 -0.48 5.70 5.33
C GLY A 118 1.02 5.97 5.17
N VAL A 119 1.41 7.23 5.32
CA VAL A 119 2.79 7.75 5.25
C VAL A 119 3.00 8.90 6.23
N ARG A 120 4.27 9.17 6.60
CA ARG A 120 4.65 10.28 7.49
C ARG A 120 5.42 11.36 6.74
N PHE A 121 4.70 12.22 6.02
CA PHE A 121 5.30 13.19 5.08
C PHE A 121 6.29 14.16 5.72
N LEU A 122 6.03 14.57 6.96
CA LEU A 122 6.73 15.65 7.65
C LEU A 122 7.86 15.16 8.58
N LEU A 123 8.23 13.88 8.55
CA LEU A 123 9.42 13.43 9.27
C LEU A 123 10.69 14.15 8.77
N PRO A 124 11.60 14.55 9.68
CA PRO A 124 11.61 14.24 11.12
C PRO A 124 10.91 15.28 12.02
N TRP A 125 10.25 16.30 11.45
CA TRP A 125 9.66 17.40 12.21
C TRP A 125 8.32 17.04 12.86
N ASP A 126 7.50 16.24 12.17
CA ASP A 126 6.23 15.75 12.68
C ASP A 126 6.06 14.26 12.31
N SER A 127 5.72 13.45 13.32
CA SER A 127 5.51 12.01 13.23
C SER A 127 4.06 11.63 12.89
N GLY A 128 3.19 12.60 12.63
CA GLY A 128 1.81 12.38 12.24
C GLY A 128 1.67 11.50 11.00
N TRP A 129 0.82 10.47 11.11
CA TRP A 129 0.44 9.63 9.98
C TRP A 129 -0.63 10.32 9.11
N SER A 130 -0.46 10.24 7.80
CA SER A 130 -1.43 10.68 6.80
C SER A 130 -1.94 9.49 5.99
N TYR A 131 -3.25 9.38 5.82
CA TYR A 131 -3.93 8.27 5.17
C TYR A 131 -4.85 8.80 4.07
N GLY A 132 -4.74 8.23 2.87
CA GLY A 132 -5.64 8.53 1.78
C GLY A 132 -6.89 7.65 1.80
N ASP A 133 -6.76 6.40 2.25
CA ASP A 133 -7.85 5.41 2.32
C ASP A 133 -8.62 5.25 0.98
N MET A 134 -7.97 5.38 -0.19
CA MET A 134 -8.65 5.35 -1.49
C MET A 134 -8.37 4.09 -2.30
N VAL A 135 -7.12 3.66 -2.32
CA VAL A 135 -6.61 2.62 -3.23
C VAL A 135 -6.03 1.49 -2.40
N PHE A 136 -6.41 0.25 -2.73
CA PHE A 136 -5.86 -0.91 -2.04
C PHE A 136 -4.39 -1.12 -2.41
N ILE A 137 -3.58 -1.69 -1.51
CA ILE A 137 -2.12 -1.83 -1.68
C ILE A 137 -1.76 -2.61 -2.96
N ILE A 138 -2.61 -3.58 -3.33
CA ILE A 138 -2.50 -4.40 -4.54
C ILE A 138 -3.71 -4.06 -5.43
N ASP A 139 -3.46 -3.49 -6.61
CA ASP A 139 -4.53 -3.08 -7.52
C ASP A 139 -4.36 -3.70 -8.93
N PRO A 140 -5.17 -4.72 -9.27
CA PRO A 140 -5.14 -5.35 -10.58
C PRO A 140 -5.42 -4.38 -11.75
N PHE A 141 -6.19 -3.32 -11.54
CA PHE A 141 -6.48 -2.34 -12.59
C PHE A 141 -5.24 -1.51 -12.92
N LEU A 142 -4.45 -1.12 -11.90
CA LEU A 142 -3.16 -0.46 -12.11
C LEU A 142 -2.16 -1.39 -12.81
N TRP A 143 -2.12 -2.67 -12.43
CA TRP A 143 -1.28 -3.68 -13.10
C TRP A 143 -1.63 -3.83 -14.58
N LEU A 144 -2.92 -3.92 -14.93
CA LEU A 144 -3.35 -4.02 -16.34
C LEU A 144 -2.99 -2.78 -17.14
N ALA A 145 -3.27 -1.59 -16.63
CA ALA A 145 -3.03 -0.33 -17.34
C ALA A 145 -1.52 -0.09 -17.55
N LEU A 146 -0.73 -0.12 -16.48
CA LEU A 146 0.71 0.14 -16.56
C LEU A 146 1.46 -1.04 -17.18
N GLY A 147 1.19 -2.26 -16.71
CA GLY A 147 1.83 -3.49 -17.19
C GLY A 147 1.53 -3.74 -18.65
N GLY A 148 0.27 -3.56 -19.07
CA GLY A 148 -0.12 -3.63 -20.48
C GLY A 148 0.60 -2.59 -21.34
N SER A 149 0.67 -1.33 -20.89
CA SER A 149 1.40 -0.27 -21.61
C SER A 149 2.89 -0.59 -21.77
N ALA A 150 3.51 -1.11 -20.71
CA ALA A 150 4.92 -1.46 -20.68
C ALA A 150 5.21 -2.71 -21.53
N PHE A 151 4.36 -3.73 -21.48
CA PHE A 151 4.42 -4.92 -22.31
C PHE A 151 4.42 -4.56 -23.80
N LEU A 152 3.44 -3.76 -24.25
CA LEU A 152 3.31 -3.36 -25.65
C LEU A 152 4.55 -2.64 -26.19
N LEU A 153 5.30 -1.93 -25.33
CA LEU A 153 6.49 -1.19 -25.73
C LEU A 153 7.80 -1.97 -25.62
N THR A 154 7.91 -2.83 -24.62
CA THR A 154 9.19 -3.42 -24.22
C THR A 154 9.35 -4.89 -24.61
N ALA A 155 8.29 -5.61 -24.94
CA ALA A 155 8.36 -7.00 -25.40
C ALA A 155 8.86 -7.09 -26.86
N ARG A 156 10.13 -6.75 -27.10
CA ARG A 156 10.74 -6.72 -28.45
C ARG A 156 11.56 -7.97 -28.77
N THR A 157 12.16 -8.58 -27.74
CA THR A 157 13.00 -9.78 -27.86
C THR A 157 12.32 -10.99 -27.24
N ARG A 158 12.76 -12.20 -27.59
CA ARG A 158 12.24 -13.45 -26.99
C ARG A 158 12.39 -13.47 -25.47
N LEU A 159 13.52 -12.97 -24.95
CA LEU A 159 13.77 -12.89 -23.50
C LEU A 159 12.78 -11.92 -22.83
N GLN A 160 12.59 -10.72 -23.37
CA GLN A 160 11.61 -9.76 -22.84
C GLN A 160 10.18 -10.31 -22.91
N GLY A 161 9.83 -11.00 -24.00
CA GLY A 161 8.54 -11.68 -24.13
C GLY A 161 8.35 -12.76 -23.05
N ALA A 162 9.37 -13.56 -22.77
CA ALA A 162 9.34 -14.56 -21.71
C ALA A 162 9.19 -13.93 -20.32
N VAL A 163 9.90 -12.83 -20.03
CA VAL A 163 9.75 -12.08 -18.76
C VAL A 163 8.31 -11.58 -18.59
N TRP A 164 7.74 -10.97 -19.63
CA TRP A 164 6.35 -10.52 -19.58
C TRP A 164 5.34 -11.65 -19.47
N LEU A 165 5.62 -12.81 -20.08
CA LEU A 165 4.80 -14.00 -19.91
C LEU A 165 4.80 -14.47 -18.45
N VAL A 166 5.96 -14.49 -17.78
CA VAL A 166 6.07 -14.84 -16.36
C VAL A 166 5.30 -13.85 -15.49
N ILE A 167 5.47 -12.54 -15.71
CA ILE A 167 4.73 -11.49 -14.98
C ILE A 167 3.21 -11.64 -15.20
N ALA A 168 2.78 -11.83 -16.44
CA ALA A 168 1.37 -12.01 -16.77
C ALA A 168 0.80 -13.30 -16.18
N ALA A 169 1.56 -14.39 -16.17
CA ALA A 169 1.16 -15.66 -15.56
C ALA A 169 1.03 -15.53 -14.03
N ALA A 170 2.00 -14.90 -13.36
CA ALA A 170 1.98 -14.69 -11.92
C ALA A 170 0.81 -13.79 -11.49
N THR A 171 0.63 -12.63 -12.15
CA THR A 171 -0.46 -11.71 -11.84
C THR A 171 -1.83 -12.32 -12.18
N SER A 172 -1.95 -13.04 -13.31
CA SER A 172 -3.17 -13.77 -13.65
C SER A 172 -3.47 -14.88 -12.63
N PHE A 173 -2.46 -15.59 -12.15
CA PHE A 173 -2.67 -16.61 -11.12
C PHE A 173 -3.24 -15.98 -9.84
N LEU A 174 -2.69 -14.86 -9.38
CA LEU A 174 -3.20 -14.15 -8.21
C LEU A 174 -4.64 -13.66 -8.38
N VAL A 175 -5.02 -13.18 -9.57
CA VAL A 175 -6.38 -12.66 -9.82
C VAL A 175 -7.40 -13.80 -10.01
N LEU A 176 -7.01 -14.87 -10.72
CA LEU A 176 -7.90 -15.98 -11.03
C LEU A 176 -8.09 -16.95 -9.85
N PHE A 177 -7.03 -17.18 -9.09
CA PHE A 177 -7.03 -18.15 -7.99
C PHE A 177 -6.87 -17.50 -6.60
N GLY A 178 -6.81 -16.17 -6.53
CA GLY A 178 -6.81 -15.43 -5.27
C GLY A 178 -8.02 -15.80 -4.40
N PRO A 179 -7.80 -16.01 -3.09
CA PRO A 179 -8.82 -16.60 -2.23
C PRO A 179 -9.98 -15.60 -1.99
N ALA A 180 -11.22 -16.11 -2.05
CA ALA A 180 -12.43 -15.37 -1.73
C ALA A 180 -12.69 -15.48 -0.23
N VAL A 181 -12.13 -14.55 0.55
CA VAL A 181 -12.13 -14.55 2.03
C VAL A 181 -12.60 -13.17 2.50
N PRO A 182 -13.08 -12.98 3.74
CA PRO A 182 -13.13 -11.66 4.35
C PRO A 182 -11.78 -10.93 4.21
N GLY A 183 -11.75 -9.81 3.46
CA GLY A 183 -10.52 -9.09 3.09
C GLY A 183 -9.86 -9.54 1.78
N GLY A 184 -10.39 -10.57 1.11
CA GLY A 184 -10.04 -11.00 -0.24
C GLY A 184 -10.91 -10.34 -1.32
N LEU A 185 -11.01 -10.98 -2.50
CA LEU A 185 -11.76 -10.44 -3.64
C LEU A 185 -13.26 -10.36 -3.33
N GLY A 186 -13.79 -9.14 -3.14
CA GLY A 186 -15.20 -8.92 -2.80
C GLY A 186 -16.20 -9.28 -3.91
N ASN A 187 -15.77 -9.20 -5.17
CA ASN A 187 -16.56 -9.64 -6.33
C ASN A 187 -15.67 -10.36 -7.36
N PRO A 188 -15.26 -11.62 -7.07
CA PRO A 188 -14.19 -12.28 -7.82
C PRO A 188 -14.59 -12.59 -9.26
N THR A 189 -15.84 -12.95 -9.53
CA THR A 189 -16.26 -13.42 -10.87
C THR A 189 -16.17 -12.31 -11.94
N PRO A 190 -16.77 -11.13 -11.76
CA PRO A 190 -16.66 -10.04 -12.74
C PRO A 190 -15.22 -9.59 -12.94
N LEU A 191 -14.42 -9.53 -11.85
CA LEU A 191 -13.00 -9.19 -11.95
C LEU A 191 -12.24 -10.21 -12.80
N ARG A 192 -12.45 -11.51 -12.59
CA ARG A 192 -11.80 -12.58 -13.36
C ARG A 192 -12.17 -12.54 -14.84
N ILE A 193 -13.44 -12.29 -15.16
CA ILE A 193 -13.91 -12.11 -16.54
C ILE A 193 -13.24 -10.90 -17.18
N PHE A 194 -13.29 -9.75 -16.51
CA PHE A 194 -12.66 -8.51 -16.98
C PHE A 194 -11.16 -8.69 -17.20
N TRP A 195 -10.46 -9.27 -16.23
CA TRP A 195 -9.03 -9.53 -16.30
C TRP A 195 -8.67 -10.41 -17.50
N THR A 196 -9.39 -11.52 -17.67
CA THR A 196 -9.15 -12.45 -18.79
C THR A 196 -9.37 -11.75 -20.14
N ALA A 197 -10.45 -10.98 -20.27
CA ALA A 197 -10.73 -10.21 -21.48
C ALA A 197 -9.64 -9.16 -21.75
N ALA A 198 -9.17 -8.45 -20.71
CA ALA A 198 -8.12 -7.45 -20.82
C ALA A 198 -6.77 -8.06 -21.25
N VAL A 199 -6.40 -9.21 -20.68
CA VAL A 199 -5.17 -9.93 -21.09
C VAL A 199 -5.26 -10.39 -22.55
N ILE A 200 -6.40 -10.94 -22.97
CA ILE A 200 -6.62 -11.32 -24.38
C ILE A 200 -6.49 -10.11 -25.30
N LEU A 201 -7.12 -8.98 -24.93
CA LEU A 201 -7.03 -7.74 -25.68
C LEU A 201 -5.59 -7.25 -25.79
N LEU A 202 -4.80 -7.28 -24.72
CA LEU A 202 -3.38 -6.90 -24.75
C LEU A 202 -2.57 -7.77 -25.71
N VAL A 203 -2.83 -9.09 -25.77
CA VAL A 203 -2.19 -9.99 -26.74
C VAL A 203 -2.59 -9.65 -28.18
N VAL A 204 -3.87 -9.32 -28.42
CA VAL A 204 -4.33 -8.86 -29.74
C VAL A 204 -3.66 -7.55 -30.14
N LEU A 205 -3.63 -6.54 -29.26
CA LEU A 205 -2.97 -5.25 -29.51
C LEU A 205 -1.47 -5.41 -29.76
N PHE A 206 -0.82 -6.37 -29.08
CA PHE A 206 0.58 -6.71 -29.31
C PHE A 206 0.78 -7.29 -30.72
N LYS A 207 -0.05 -8.25 -31.14
CA LYS A 207 0.00 -8.84 -32.49
C LYS A 207 -0.29 -7.81 -33.59
N LEU A 208 -1.11 -6.81 -33.31
CA LEU A 208 -1.42 -5.70 -34.21
C LEU A 208 -0.33 -4.60 -34.21
N ASP A 209 0.81 -4.82 -33.55
CA ASP A 209 1.95 -3.90 -33.52
C ASP A 209 1.59 -2.48 -33.03
N VAL A 210 0.55 -2.35 -32.20
CA VAL A 210 0.06 -1.06 -31.67
C VAL A 210 1.18 -0.32 -30.92
N GLY A 211 2.03 -1.07 -30.20
CA GLY A 211 3.21 -0.54 -29.53
C GLY A 211 4.22 0.15 -30.45
N LYS A 212 4.39 -0.33 -31.69
CA LYS A 212 5.25 0.36 -32.69
C LYS A 212 4.57 1.61 -33.23
N ARG A 213 3.26 1.52 -33.50
CA ARG A 213 2.48 2.60 -34.12
C ARG A 213 2.30 3.81 -33.20
N TRP A 214 2.05 3.60 -31.91
CA TRP A 214 1.70 4.68 -30.98
C TRP A 214 2.85 5.07 -30.03
N GLY A 215 3.84 4.19 -29.84
CA GLY A 215 5.07 4.51 -29.12
C GLY A 215 4.82 5.11 -27.73
N PRO A 216 5.44 6.26 -27.38
CA PRO A 216 5.34 6.86 -26.05
C PRO A 216 3.95 7.37 -25.68
N LYS A 217 3.00 7.46 -26.63
CA LYS A 217 1.63 7.87 -26.34
C LYS A 217 0.88 6.85 -25.48
N ILE A 218 1.24 5.56 -25.57
CA ILE A 218 0.60 4.49 -24.79
C ILE A 218 0.85 4.65 -23.28
N PRO A 219 2.10 4.71 -22.78
CA PRO A 219 2.36 4.87 -21.35
C PRO A 219 1.92 6.24 -20.84
N LEU A 220 1.96 7.29 -21.68
CA LEU A 220 1.39 8.59 -21.30
C LEU A 220 -0.13 8.48 -21.07
N ALA A 221 -0.85 7.80 -21.98
CA ALA A 221 -2.28 7.55 -21.81
C ALA A 221 -2.57 6.68 -20.58
N ALA A 222 -1.73 5.68 -20.29
CA ALA A 222 -1.85 4.86 -19.09
C ALA A 222 -1.66 5.67 -17.81
N LEU A 223 -0.64 6.55 -17.75
CA LEU A 223 -0.43 7.46 -16.62
C LEU A 223 -1.61 8.42 -16.42
N CYS A 224 -2.15 8.99 -17.50
CA CYS A 224 -3.35 9.82 -17.44
C CYS A 224 -4.57 9.02 -16.95
N ALA A 225 -4.75 7.80 -17.43
CA ALA A 225 -5.84 6.92 -17.00
C ALA A 225 -5.75 6.61 -15.50
N ILE A 226 -4.55 6.48 -14.94
CA ILE A 226 -4.34 6.27 -13.49
C ILE A 226 -4.75 7.50 -12.69
N VAL A 227 -4.37 8.70 -13.14
CA VAL A 227 -4.79 9.94 -12.47
C VAL A 227 -6.32 10.05 -12.46
N ILE A 228 -6.96 9.74 -13.58
CA ILE A 228 -8.44 9.71 -13.67
C ILE A 228 -9.03 8.63 -12.76
N TYR A 229 -8.43 7.44 -12.74
CA TYR A 229 -8.86 6.32 -11.91
C TYR A 229 -8.79 6.65 -10.41
N ILE A 230 -7.66 7.19 -9.94
CA ILE A 230 -7.49 7.63 -8.55
C ILE A 230 -8.47 8.77 -8.23
N GLY A 231 -8.69 9.71 -9.15
CA GLY A 231 -9.68 10.77 -8.98
C GLY A 231 -11.11 10.23 -8.84
N ALA A 232 -11.47 9.20 -9.62
CA ALA A 232 -12.76 8.51 -9.48
C ALA A 232 -12.86 7.79 -8.13
N LEU A 233 -11.81 7.10 -7.69
CA LEU A 233 -11.75 6.44 -6.38
C LEU A 233 -11.86 7.43 -5.23
N PHE A 234 -11.28 8.63 -5.35
CA PHE A 234 -11.47 9.70 -4.36
C PHE A 234 -12.95 10.08 -4.21
N GLY A 235 -13.68 10.23 -5.33
CA GLY A 235 -15.11 10.50 -5.30
C GLY A 235 -15.92 9.36 -4.67
N ILE A 236 -15.59 8.11 -5.00
CA ILE A 236 -16.24 6.93 -4.43
C ILE A 236 -15.94 6.79 -2.94
N HIS A 237 -14.69 7.05 -2.52
CA HIS A 237 -14.28 7.08 -1.12
C HIS A 237 -15.08 8.12 -0.33
N ALA A 238 -15.27 9.34 -0.87
CA ALA A 238 -16.07 10.36 -0.20
C ALA A 238 -17.52 9.92 0.04
N ILE A 239 -18.11 9.16 -0.89
CA ILE A 239 -19.45 8.56 -0.71
C ILE A 239 -19.41 7.49 0.39
N ALA A 240 -18.41 6.60 0.36
CA ALA A 240 -18.25 5.54 1.35
C ALA A 240 -18.01 6.06 2.76
N LEU A 241 -17.19 7.11 2.89
CA LEU A 241 -16.91 7.76 4.16
C LEU A 241 -18.17 8.39 4.75
N ARG A 242 -18.93 9.15 3.94
CA ARG A 242 -20.20 9.75 4.38
C ARG A 242 -21.20 8.70 4.83
N GLN A 243 -21.33 7.59 4.09
CA GLN A 243 -22.20 6.49 4.51
C GLN A 243 -21.72 5.84 5.81
N THR A 244 -20.40 5.67 5.97
CA THR A 244 -19.82 5.14 7.21
C THR A 244 -20.07 6.07 8.40
N GLU A 245 -19.99 7.39 8.23
CA GLU A 245 -20.32 8.36 9.27
C GLU A 245 -21.79 8.29 9.70
N LEU A 246 -22.71 8.08 8.75
CA LEU A 246 -24.13 7.88 9.05
C LEU A 246 -24.35 6.58 9.85
N GLU A 247 -23.69 5.49 9.47
CA GLU A 247 -23.73 4.24 10.23
C GLU A 247 -23.08 4.38 11.61
N ALA A 248 -21.97 5.13 11.70
CA ALA A 248 -21.31 5.42 12.97
C ALA A 248 -22.26 6.15 13.94
N ALA A 249 -23.01 7.14 13.45
CA ALA A 249 -24.00 7.86 14.24
C ALA A 249 -25.16 6.94 14.71
N SER A 250 -25.58 5.99 13.86
CA SER A 250 -26.59 4.99 14.23
C SER A 250 -26.07 4.03 15.30
N ILE A 251 -24.87 3.48 15.11
CA ILE A 251 -24.20 2.59 16.08
C ILE A 251 -24.03 3.29 17.43
N ALA A 252 -23.54 4.54 17.41
CA ALA A 252 -23.36 5.36 18.60
C ALA A 252 -24.69 5.55 19.35
N LYS A 253 -25.77 5.89 18.63
CA LYS A 253 -27.10 6.05 19.22
C LYS A 253 -27.67 4.75 19.79
N GLU A 254 -27.57 3.64 19.05
CA GLU A 254 -28.07 2.32 19.44
C GLU A 254 -27.40 1.80 20.72
N ASN A 255 -26.09 2.06 20.89
CA ASN A 255 -25.31 1.57 22.02
C ASN A 255 -25.14 2.60 23.15
N SER A 256 -25.71 3.81 23.00
CA SER A 256 -25.47 4.94 23.92
C SER A 256 -23.98 5.27 24.09
N GLU A 257 -23.27 5.31 22.97
CA GLU A 257 -21.84 5.59 22.85
C GLU A 257 -21.60 6.89 22.06
N GLN A 258 -20.40 7.44 22.09
CA GLN A 258 -20.00 8.61 21.29
C GLN A 258 -18.95 8.23 20.26
N ALA A 259 -19.20 8.48 18.98
CA ALA A 259 -18.23 8.23 17.91
C ALA A 259 -17.04 9.22 18.01
N ILE A 260 -15.82 8.69 18.05
CA ILE A 260 -14.56 9.44 18.16
C ILE A 260 -13.86 9.51 16.81
N LYS A 261 -13.75 8.37 16.11
CA LYS A 261 -13.01 8.27 14.86
C LYS A 261 -13.71 7.31 13.91
N VAL A 262 -13.72 7.67 12.64
CA VAL A 262 -14.33 6.88 11.57
C VAL A 262 -13.35 6.75 10.41
N ALA A 263 -13.35 5.60 9.74
CA ALA A 263 -12.67 5.41 8.46
C ALA A 263 -13.44 4.46 7.55
N ALA A 264 -13.38 4.72 6.25
CA ALA A 264 -13.81 3.82 5.19
C ALA A 264 -12.59 3.46 4.34
N MET A 265 -12.18 2.20 4.36
CA MET A 265 -10.95 1.76 3.71
C MET A 265 -11.24 0.89 2.48
N PRO A 266 -10.39 0.95 1.44
CA PRO A 266 -10.63 0.21 0.21
C PRO A 266 -10.48 -1.28 0.47
N THR A 267 -11.21 -2.08 -0.30
CA THR A 267 -11.03 -3.53 -0.35
C THR A 267 -10.34 -3.95 -1.65
N LEU A 268 -9.76 -5.16 -1.66
CA LEU A 268 -9.02 -5.65 -2.81
C LEU A 268 -9.90 -5.71 -4.07
N ALA A 269 -9.52 -4.91 -5.08
CA ALA A 269 -10.08 -4.91 -6.42
C ALA A 269 -11.61 -4.75 -6.51
N ASN A 270 -12.24 -4.10 -5.53
CA ASN A 270 -13.67 -3.80 -5.55
C ASN A 270 -13.95 -2.37 -5.03
N PRO A 271 -14.15 -1.39 -5.93
CA PRO A 271 -14.40 -0.01 -5.52
C PRO A 271 -15.78 0.20 -4.88
N LEU A 272 -16.69 -0.78 -4.96
CA LEU A 272 -18.04 -0.67 -4.38
C LEU A 272 -18.14 -1.29 -2.99
N GLN A 273 -17.06 -1.89 -2.48
CA GLN A 273 -17.02 -2.51 -1.17
C GLN A 273 -15.90 -1.91 -0.34
N TRP A 274 -16.23 -1.53 0.89
CA TRP A 274 -15.38 -0.77 1.78
C TRP A 274 -15.34 -1.45 3.15
N LEU A 275 -14.16 -1.45 3.77
CA LEU A 275 -14.00 -1.87 5.16
C LEU A 275 -14.15 -0.64 6.04
N SER A 276 -15.23 -0.61 6.81
CA SER A 276 -15.55 0.50 7.70
C SER A 276 -15.11 0.17 9.12
N VAL A 277 -14.46 1.14 9.77
CA VAL A 277 -14.09 1.06 11.19
C VAL A 277 -14.60 2.30 11.91
N VAL A 278 -15.25 2.09 13.05
CA VAL A 278 -15.80 3.15 13.90
C VAL A 278 -15.27 2.95 15.32
N GLU A 279 -14.48 3.90 15.80
CA GLU A 279 -14.04 3.96 17.19
C GLU A 279 -14.99 4.87 17.97
N THR A 280 -15.50 4.37 19.09
CA THR A 280 -16.31 5.12 20.05
C THR A 280 -15.56 5.31 21.38
N ASP A 281 -16.17 6.00 22.33
CA ASP A 281 -15.67 6.10 23.71
C ASP A 281 -15.61 4.75 24.44
N ARG A 282 -16.43 3.76 24.05
CA ARG A 282 -16.50 2.45 24.73
C ARG A 282 -16.00 1.26 23.94
N ALA A 283 -16.00 1.32 22.61
CA ALA A 283 -15.70 0.17 21.77
C ALA A 283 -15.10 0.58 20.42
N THR A 284 -14.65 -0.41 19.64
CA THR A 284 -14.32 -0.25 18.23
C THR A 284 -15.08 -1.28 17.41
N TYR A 285 -15.73 -0.80 16.36
CA TYR A 285 -16.57 -1.59 15.47
C TYR A 285 -15.90 -1.73 14.12
N ARG A 286 -16.06 -2.90 13.49
CA ARG A 286 -15.62 -3.15 12.12
C ARG A 286 -16.73 -3.84 11.35
N PHE A 287 -17.02 -3.39 10.14
CA PHE A 287 -18.02 -3.99 9.26
C PHE A 287 -17.67 -3.73 7.79
N ASN A 288 -18.25 -4.50 6.88
CA ASN A 288 -18.15 -4.22 5.45
C ASN A 288 -19.33 -3.37 5.01
N LEU A 289 -19.04 -2.28 4.31
CA LEU A 289 -20.01 -1.40 3.67
C LEU A 289 -20.05 -1.71 2.17
N LYS A 290 -21.25 -1.94 1.63
CA LYS A 290 -21.49 -2.04 0.18
C LYS A 290 -22.17 -0.75 -0.28
N LEU A 291 -21.63 -0.12 -1.33
CA LEU A 291 -22.23 1.07 -1.93
C LEU A 291 -23.40 0.73 -2.86
N SER A 292 -23.47 -0.52 -3.34
CA SER A 292 -24.55 -1.00 -4.21
C SER A 292 -25.60 -1.77 -3.40
N GLY A 293 -26.80 -1.21 -3.28
CA GLY A 293 -27.93 -1.82 -2.57
C GLY A 293 -28.65 -0.80 -1.69
N GLY A 294 -29.97 -0.89 -1.60
CA GLY A 294 -30.79 0.00 -0.75
C GLY A 294 -30.74 -0.37 0.73
N ASP A 295 -30.29 -1.59 1.06
CA ASP A 295 -30.14 -2.04 2.44
C ASP A 295 -28.77 -1.65 2.98
N ARG A 296 -28.79 -0.93 4.11
CA ARG A 296 -27.62 -0.52 4.88
C ARG A 296 -27.08 -1.69 5.71
N ASP A 297 -26.95 -2.84 5.07
CA ASP A 297 -26.64 -4.08 5.77
C ASP A 297 -25.19 -4.04 6.26
N ARG A 298 -25.02 -4.01 7.59
CA ARG A 298 -23.72 -4.01 8.29
C ARG A 298 -23.11 -5.41 8.24
N ALA A 299 -22.71 -5.84 7.06
CA ALA A 299 -22.24 -7.20 6.85
C ALA A 299 -20.97 -7.49 7.66
N ASN A 300 -21.00 -8.57 8.45
CA ASN A 300 -19.91 -8.99 9.33
C ASN A 300 -19.53 -7.94 10.39
N LEU A 301 -20.51 -7.24 10.96
CA LEU A 301 -20.30 -6.33 12.09
C LEU A 301 -19.68 -7.08 13.27
N VAL A 302 -18.51 -6.63 13.71
CA VAL A 302 -17.85 -7.08 14.94
C VAL A 302 -17.64 -5.88 15.86
N ARG A 303 -17.73 -6.11 17.17
CA ARG A 303 -17.55 -5.10 18.22
C ARG A 303 -16.47 -5.58 19.19
N PHE A 304 -15.50 -4.71 19.46
CA PHE A 304 -14.45 -4.93 20.45
C PHE A 304 -14.57 -3.86 21.53
N GLU A 305 -14.89 -4.27 22.75
CA GLU A 305 -14.97 -3.34 23.89
C GLU A 305 -13.58 -2.86 24.29
N LYS A 306 -13.49 -1.59 24.72
CA LYS A 306 -12.27 -1.08 25.34
C LYS A 306 -12.09 -1.75 26.70
N PRO A 307 -10.87 -2.23 27.04
CA PRO A 307 -10.65 -2.96 28.27
C PRO A 307 -10.92 -2.08 29.49
N MET A 308 -11.56 -2.66 30.51
CA MET A 308 -11.92 -2.01 31.77
C MET A 308 -11.44 -2.84 32.96
N GLY A 309 -11.33 -2.22 34.15
CA GLY A 309 -10.97 -2.93 35.38
C GLY A 309 -9.63 -3.67 35.29
N ARG A 310 -9.65 -4.99 35.48
CA ARG A 310 -8.43 -5.83 35.45
C ARG A 310 -7.78 -5.88 34.07
N ASP A 311 -8.58 -5.92 33.01
CA ASP A 311 -8.06 -5.99 31.63
C ASP A 311 -7.34 -4.68 31.26
N ALA A 312 -7.80 -3.55 31.76
CA ALA A 312 -7.14 -2.26 31.59
C ALA A 312 -5.77 -2.23 32.30
N ALA A 313 -5.68 -2.81 33.49
CA ALA A 313 -4.41 -2.94 34.21
C ALA A 313 -3.44 -3.90 33.50
N ALA A 314 -3.93 -5.02 32.98
CA ALA A 314 -3.13 -5.95 32.17
C ALA A 314 -2.60 -5.26 30.91
N LEU A 315 -3.44 -4.50 30.20
CA LEU A 315 -3.03 -3.70 29.04
C LEU A 315 -1.96 -2.68 29.44
N ALA A 316 -2.13 -1.95 30.54
CA ALA A 316 -1.15 -0.95 31.01
C ALA A 316 0.23 -1.56 31.34
N ASN A 317 0.27 -2.83 31.75
CA ASN A 317 1.53 -3.55 31.91
C ASN A 317 2.09 -4.00 30.54
N ALA A 318 1.24 -4.50 29.64
CA ALA A 318 1.65 -4.90 28.29
C ALA A 318 2.23 -3.74 27.46
N THR A 319 1.76 -2.50 27.66
CA THR A 319 2.29 -1.31 26.94
C THR A 319 3.69 -0.89 27.39
N ARG A 320 4.22 -1.46 28.49
CA ARG A 320 5.62 -1.28 28.89
C ARG A 320 6.60 -2.06 28.01
N ASP A 321 6.11 -3.08 27.30
CA ASP A 321 6.90 -3.82 26.32
C ASP A 321 7.26 -2.88 25.13
N PRO A 322 8.55 -2.74 24.76
CA PRO A 322 8.95 -1.92 23.62
C PRO A 322 8.25 -2.30 22.31
N ARG A 323 7.91 -3.58 22.13
CA ARG A 323 7.18 -4.09 20.96
C ARG A 323 5.76 -3.53 20.91
N SER A 324 5.11 -3.40 22.07
CA SER A 324 3.78 -2.80 22.19
C SER A 324 3.81 -1.32 21.84
N GLN A 325 4.83 -0.59 22.25
CA GLN A 325 4.98 0.83 21.93
C GLN A 325 5.10 1.05 20.42
N VAL A 326 6.00 0.28 19.76
CA VAL A 326 6.16 0.31 18.31
C VAL A 326 4.86 -0.06 17.60
N PHE A 327 4.17 -1.10 18.07
CA PHE A 327 2.89 -1.52 17.50
C PHE A 327 1.82 -0.43 17.63
N LEU A 328 1.68 0.19 18.80
CA LEU A 328 0.67 1.24 19.07
C LEU A 328 0.98 2.56 18.34
N GLU A 329 2.25 2.86 18.07
CA GLU A 329 2.65 3.99 17.22
C GLU A 329 2.23 3.78 15.75
N PHE A 330 2.23 2.53 15.30
CA PHE A 330 1.77 2.15 13.96
C PHE A 330 0.24 2.00 13.86
N ALA A 331 -0.38 1.45 14.90
CA ALA A 331 -1.77 1.01 14.84
C ALA A 331 -2.75 2.19 14.82
N ARG A 332 -3.57 2.29 13.76
CA ARG A 332 -4.57 3.36 13.64
C ARG A 332 -5.83 3.07 14.45
N PHE A 333 -6.22 1.79 14.49
CA PHE A 333 -7.38 1.27 15.21
C PHE A 333 -6.99 0.03 16.03
N PRO A 334 -6.18 0.20 17.09
CA PRO A 334 -5.77 -0.91 17.94
C PRO A 334 -6.96 -1.43 18.76
N VAL A 335 -7.13 -2.74 18.77
CA VAL A 335 -8.06 -3.44 19.67
C VAL A 335 -7.33 -4.48 20.49
N VAL A 336 -7.93 -4.81 21.63
CA VAL A 336 -7.31 -5.66 22.65
C VAL A 336 -8.27 -6.78 23.01
N ASN A 337 -7.72 -7.98 23.19
CA ASN A 337 -8.40 -9.09 23.85
C ASN A 337 -7.48 -9.64 24.94
N VAL A 338 -7.99 -9.77 26.17
CA VAL A 338 -7.22 -10.32 27.30
C VAL A 338 -7.71 -11.74 27.56
N VAL A 339 -6.83 -12.71 27.35
CA VAL A 339 -7.13 -14.13 27.60
C VAL A 339 -6.57 -14.54 28.96
N GLY A 340 -7.36 -15.25 29.76
CA GLY A 340 -6.99 -15.63 31.13
C GLY A 340 -7.11 -14.47 32.13
N ALA A 341 -8.23 -13.73 32.08
CA ALA A 341 -8.50 -12.58 32.94
C ALA A 341 -8.71 -12.93 34.43
N ASP A 342 -8.89 -14.22 34.74
CA ASP A 342 -8.85 -14.79 36.09
C ASP A 342 -7.45 -14.75 36.70
N CYS A 343 -6.40 -14.61 35.87
CA CYS A 343 -5.05 -14.24 36.23
C CYS A 343 -4.45 -15.11 37.35
N ILE A 344 -4.46 -16.44 37.17
CA ILE A 344 -3.90 -17.40 38.15
C ILE A 344 -2.37 -17.32 38.18
N THR A 345 -1.73 -17.16 37.02
CA THR A 345 -0.26 -17.04 36.91
C THR A 345 0.15 -15.97 35.90
N GLN A 346 -0.44 -16.00 34.71
CA GLN A 346 -0.22 -15.02 33.64
C GLN A 346 -1.50 -14.79 32.85
N SER A 347 -1.72 -13.55 32.41
CA SER A 347 -2.72 -13.22 31.39
C SER A 347 -2.04 -12.94 30.06
N LEU A 348 -2.70 -13.27 28.96
CA LEU A 348 -2.19 -12.99 27.61
C LEU A 348 -2.95 -11.80 27.01
N VAL A 349 -2.23 -10.70 26.78
CA VAL A 349 -2.77 -9.51 26.12
C VAL A 349 -2.54 -9.63 24.62
N GLN A 350 -3.62 -9.77 23.86
CA GLN A 350 -3.60 -9.85 22.40
C GLN A 350 -4.00 -8.49 21.80
N LEU A 351 -3.04 -7.85 21.14
CA LEU A 351 -3.19 -6.59 20.42
C LEU A 351 -3.33 -6.89 18.93
N ALA A 352 -4.24 -6.19 18.24
CA ALA A 352 -4.38 -6.25 16.79
C ALA A 352 -4.85 -4.91 16.22
N ASP A 353 -4.46 -4.61 14.98
CA ASP A 353 -5.00 -3.45 14.26
C ASP A 353 -6.13 -3.92 13.34
N LEU A 354 -7.34 -3.39 13.60
CA LEU A 354 -8.56 -3.77 12.87
C LEU A 354 -8.54 -3.44 11.38
N ARG A 355 -7.56 -2.65 10.91
CA ARG A 355 -7.31 -2.49 9.47
C ARG A 355 -6.95 -3.80 8.79
N TYR A 356 -6.29 -4.72 9.49
CA TYR A 356 -5.66 -5.90 8.89
C TYR A 356 -6.05 -7.21 9.55
N THR A 357 -6.29 -7.24 10.86
CA THR A 357 -6.54 -8.49 11.57
C THR A 357 -7.31 -8.28 12.88
N GLU A 358 -7.65 -9.38 13.54
CA GLU A 358 -8.37 -9.42 14.81
C GLU A 358 -7.49 -10.11 15.86
N PRO A 359 -7.68 -9.80 17.16
CA PRO A 359 -6.96 -10.47 18.24
C PRO A 359 -7.11 -11.99 18.16
N GLY A 360 -5.99 -12.72 18.32
CA GLY A 360 -5.96 -14.18 18.30
C GLY A 360 -6.13 -14.85 16.92
N ARG A 361 -6.43 -14.10 15.85
CA ARG A 361 -6.60 -14.66 14.48
C ARG A 361 -5.36 -14.52 13.60
N GLY A 362 -4.56 -13.48 13.81
CA GLY A 362 -3.37 -13.20 13.01
C GLY A 362 -2.06 -13.45 13.76
N ARG A 363 -1.07 -14.03 13.09
CA ARG A 363 0.34 -13.98 13.51
C ARG A 363 1.11 -13.14 12.49
N GLY A 364 1.73 -12.04 12.91
CA GLY A 364 2.46 -11.18 11.98
C GLY A 364 2.85 -9.84 12.56
N THR A 365 3.00 -8.85 11.69
CA THR A 365 3.38 -7.47 12.04
C THR A 365 2.18 -6.64 12.53
N PHE A 366 0.95 -7.06 12.21
CA PHE A 366 -0.29 -6.35 12.53
C PHE A 366 -1.01 -6.85 13.79
N SER A 367 -0.38 -7.76 14.51
CA SER A 367 -0.82 -8.27 15.80
C SER A 367 0.37 -8.54 16.71
N LEU A 368 0.15 -8.45 18.02
CA LEU A 368 1.15 -8.69 19.05
C LEU A 368 0.48 -9.42 20.22
N GLU A 369 1.13 -10.45 20.73
CA GLU A 369 0.70 -11.12 21.96
C GLU A 369 1.78 -10.87 23.03
N VAL A 370 1.35 -10.34 24.17
CA VAL A 370 2.23 -10.01 25.30
C VAL A 370 1.74 -10.77 26.52
N PRO A 371 2.53 -11.72 27.05
CA PRO A 371 2.23 -12.30 28.34
C PRO A 371 2.49 -11.26 29.43
N VAL A 372 1.56 -11.14 30.37
CA VAL A 372 1.62 -10.22 31.50
C VAL A 372 1.50 -11.04 32.78
N GLU A 373 2.46 -10.89 33.67
CA GLU A 373 2.41 -11.51 34.99
C GLU A 373 1.33 -10.86 35.85
N CYS A 374 0.61 -11.69 36.57
CA CYS A 374 -0.44 -11.25 37.46
C CYS A 374 0.18 -10.53 38.67
N PRO A 375 -0.39 -9.39 39.12
CA PRO A 375 0.06 -8.76 40.35
C PRO A 375 -0.09 -9.76 41.50
N VAL A 376 0.96 -9.89 42.32
CA VAL A 376 0.95 -10.73 43.52
C VAL A 376 -0.15 -10.22 44.43
N GLN A 377 -1.13 -11.08 44.77
CA GLN A 377 -2.28 -10.74 45.62
C GLN A 377 -1.87 -10.40 47.05
#